data_AF-A0A9X3ESM2-F1
#
_entry.id   AF-A0A9X3ESM2-F1
#
_cell.length_a   1.000
_cell.length_b   1.000
_cell.length_c   1.000
_cell.angle_alpha   90.00
_cell.angle_beta   90.00
_cell.angle_gamma   90.00
#
_symmetry.space_group_name_H-M   'P 1'
#
loop_
_entity.id
_entity.type
_entity.pdbx_description
1 polymer ?
#
loop_
_entity_poly.entity_id
_entity_poly.type
_entity_poly.pdbx_seq_one_letter_code
_entity_poly.pdbx_strand_id
1 'polypeptide(L)'
;MALSPRGQQILGTVVVVFVGGFLLLAGLDHTELRCDRARGSCSYAAGLLGFERAREIPLDAIVDHRFDTHAGRAGTRGVTVLIDASGRELALGVTDEASARADYDALHAFLQGSGDGVTVATGPSWWLLGFALLCFLFGPWIVRPSGPARAAAPVDAQPRRGASAPTLALVVGVLVLVGLTASILTSRTQGSLALRCTQRCDVGGGSCMPGSEMVLTLAPGEHEVRVFNPDEPAAPIVHRVAVVRGQVTHFECAR
;
A
#
# COMPACT_ATOMS: atom_id res chain seq x y z
N MET A 1 -24.98 26.10 10.89
CA MET A 1 -24.80 27.34 10.09
C MET A 1 -24.58 26.93 8.64
N ALA A 2 -25.33 27.49 7.69
CA ALA A 2 -25.12 27.20 6.27
C ALA A 2 -23.95 28.05 5.75
N LEU A 3 -22.99 27.42 5.07
CA LEU A 3 -21.89 28.12 4.39
C LEU A 3 -22.46 29.01 3.28
N SER A 4 -21.89 30.21 3.13
CA SER A 4 -22.24 31.09 2.01
C SER A 4 -21.89 30.43 0.67
N PRO A 5 -22.56 30.79 -0.43
CA PRO A 5 -22.26 30.23 -1.77
C PRO A 5 -20.78 30.38 -2.16
N ARG A 6 -20.16 31.51 -1.81
CA ARG A 6 -18.72 31.72 -1.98
C ARG A 6 -17.88 30.78 -1.11
N GLY A 7 -18.30 30.53 0.13
CA GLY A 7 -17.66 29.57 1.02
C GLY A 7 -17.70 28.14 0.48
N GLN A 8 -18.83 27.74 -0.13
CA GLN A 8 -18.95 26.43 -0.78
C GLN A 8 -18.05 26.30 -2.02
N GLN A 9 -17.93 27.36 -2.84
CA GLN A 9 -17.02 27.36 -3.98
C GLN A 9 -15.56 27.25 -3.57
N ILE A 10 -15.11 28.08 -2.63
CA ILE A 10 -13.73 28.07 -2.13
C ILE A 10 -13.40 26.68 -1.56
N LEU A 11 -14.29 26.12 -0.73
CA LEU A 11 -14.08 24.80 -0.14
C LEU A 11 -14.04 23.70 -1.21
N GLY A 12 -14.91 23.75 -2.22
CA GLY A 12 -14.90 22.79 -3.33
C GLY A 12 -13.61 22.85 -4.14
N THR A 13 -13.10 24.05 -4.45
CA THR A 13 -11.80 24.21 -5.12
C THR A 13 -10.66 23.68 -4.27
N VAL A 14 -10.65 23.98 -2.97
CA VAL A 14 -9.63 23.46 -2.04
C VAL A 14 -9.64 21.94 -2.02
N VAL A 15 -10.82 21.30 -1.92
CA VAL A 15 -10.93 19.83 -1.94
C VAL A 15 -10.41 19.25 -3.25
N VAL A 16 -10.78 19.81 -4.40
CA VAL A 16 -10.28 19.33 -5.70
C VAL A 16 -8.76 19.45 -5.80
N VAL A 17 -8.20 20.58 -5.38
CA VAL A 17 -6.74 20.82 -5.39
C VAL A 17 -6.03 19.82 -4.47
N PHE A 18 -6.57 19.57 -3.27
CA PHE A 18 -6.01 18.61 -2.33
C PHE A 18 -6.10 17.17 -2.84
N VAL A 19 -7.26 16.75 -3.35
CA VAL A 19 -7.45 15.40 -3.90
C VAL A 19 -6.59 15.19 -5.14
N GLY A 20 -6.59 16.14 -6.08
CA GLY A 20 -5.75 16.10 -7.27
C GLY A 20 -4.27 16.08 -6.92
N GLY A 21 -3.83 16.94 -5.99
CA GLY A 21 -2.46 16.96 -5.49
C GLY A 21 -2.06 15.65 -4.80
N PHE A 22 -2.94 15.06 -4.00
CA PHE A 22 -2.68 13.77 -3.36
C PHE A 22 -2.58 12.62 -4.37
N LEU A 23 -3.46 12.58 -5.37
CA LEU A 23 -3.43 11.56 -6.42
C LEU A 23 -2.19 11.71 -7.32
N LEU A 24 -1.76 12.95 -7.59
CA LEU A 24 -0.46 13.23 -8.19
C LEU A 24 0.67 12.66 -7.35
N LEU A 25 0.71 12.94 -6.05
CA LEU A 25 1.75 12.44 -5.15
C LEU A 25 1.78 10.90 -5.08
N ALA A 26 0.61 10.26 -5.01
CA ALA A 26 0.50 8.80 -4.98
C ALA A 26 0.89 8.15 -6.32
N GLY A 27 0.61 8.82 -7.45
CA GLY A 27 0.99 8.34 -8.78
C GLY A 27 2.47 8.51 -9.13
N LEU A 28 3.20 9.29 -8.33
CA LEU A 28 4.64 9.55 -8.47
C LEU A 28 5.52 8.58 -7.67
N ASP A 29 4.93 7.64 -6.92
CA ASP A 29 5.71 6.61 -6.22
C ASP A 29 6.33 5.69 -7.27
N HIS A 30 7.63 5.83 -7.47
CA HIS A 30 8.40 5.08 -8.44
C HIS A 30 9.36 4.17 -7.69
N THR A 31 9.41 2.90 -8.10
CA THR A 31 10.49 2.02 -7.66
C THR A 31 11.25 1.52 -8.88
N GLU A 32 12.56 1.70 -8.84
CA GLU A 32 13.49 1.28 -9.87
C GLU A 32 14.64 0.50 -9.23
N LEU A 33 14.87 -0.69 -9.76
CA LEU A 33 16.04 -1.51 -9.46
C LEU A 33 16.86 -1.64 -10.73
N ARG A 34 18.11 -1.20 -10.70
CA ARG A 34 19.10 -1.45 -11.75
C ARG A 34 20.24 -2.28 -11.19
N CYS A 35 20.45 -3.47 -11.73
CA CYS A 35 21.59 -4.29 -11.41
C CYS A 35 22.57 -4.32 -12.58
N ASP A 36 23.85 -4.19 -12.27
CA ASP A 36 24.94 -4.23 -13.24
C ASP A 36 26.02 -5.18 -12.71
N ARG A 37 26.29 -6.26 -13.45
CA ARG A 37 27.27 -7.26 -13.03
C ARG A 37 28.70 -6.72 -13.09
N ALA A 38 28.99 -5.80 -14.01
CA ALA A 38 30.32 -5.18 -14.10
C ALA A 38 30.62 -4.33 -12.86
N ARG A 39 29.58 -3.74 -12.24
CA ARG A 39 29.70 -3.00 -10.98
C ARG A 39 29.64 -3.87 -9.73
N GLY A 40 29.13 -5.10 -9.84
CA GLY A 40 28.94 -5.97 -8.68
C GLY A 40 27.88 -5.45 -7.70
N SER A 41 26.96 -4.59 -8.15
CA SER A 41 25.91 -4.03 -7.30
C SER A 41 24.59 -3.77 -8.05
N CYS A 42 23.53 -3.66 -7.26
CA CYS A 42 22.21 -3.22 -7.65
C CYS A 42 21.89 -1.87 -6.99
N SER A 43 21.55 -0.85 -7.79
CA SER A 43 21.00 0.40 -7.28
C SER A 43 19.48 0.27 -7.19
N TYR A 44 18.95 0.37 -5.98
CA TYR A 44 17.53 0.45 -5.70
C TYR A 44 17.14 1.89 -5.37
N ALA A 45 16.26 2.48 -6.17
CA ALA A 45 15.68 3.80 -5.93
C ALA A 45 14.19 3.64 -5.68
N ALA A 46 13.71 4.19 -4.57
CA ALA A 46 12.29 4.24 -4.27
C ALA A 46 11.89 5.60 -3.71
N GLY A 47 10.75 6.11 -4.18
CA GLY A 47 10.13 7.30 -3.63
C GLY A 47 9.46 8.16 -4.68
N LEU A 48 9.15 9.39 -4.29
CA LEU A 48 8.61 10.38 -5.19
C LEU A 48 9.69 10.97 -6.08
N LEU A 49 9.32 11.26 -7.32
CA LEU A 49 10.16 11.94 -8.31
C LEU A 49 10.84 13.19 -7.70
N GLY A 50 12.17 13.18 -7.63
CA GLY A 50 12.98 14.26 -7.00
C GLY A 50 13.27 14.12 -5.50
N PHE A 51 12.68 13.13 -4.83
CA PHE A 51 12.93 12.75 -3.42
C PHE A 51 13.21 11.25 -3.27
N GLU A 52 13.82 10.65 -4.30
CA GLU A 52 14.14 9.23 -4.32
C GLU A 52 15.20 8.91 -3.25
N ARG A 53 14.97 7.84 -2.50
CA ARG A 53 16.02 7.23 -1.68
C ARG A 53 16.70 6.17 -2.52
N ALA A 54 17.85 6.53 -3.08
CA ALA A 54 18.74 5.58 -3.71
C ALA A 54 19.56 4.84 -2.65
N ARG A 55 19.68 3.53 -2.81
CA ARG A 55 20.56 2.66 -2.03
C ARG A 55 21.24 1.69 -2.97
N GLU A 56 22.54 1.52 -2.79
CA GLU A 56 23.29 0.45 -3.43
C GLU A 56 23.24 -0.81 -2.57
N ILE A 57 23.03 -1.94 -3.23
CA ILE A 57 22.97 -3.28 -2.64
C ILE A 57 24.00 -4.10 -3.39
N PRO A 58 25.07 -4.58 -2.75
CA PRO A 58 26.07 -5.38 -3.45
C PRO A 58 25.45 -6.74 -3.82
N LEU A 59 25.87 -7.29 -4.96
CA LEU A 59 25.26 -8.47 -5.58
C LEU A 59 25.36 -9.72 -4.70
N ASP A 60 26.46 -9.84 -3.96
CA ASP A 60 26.72 -10.90 -2.98
C ASP A 60 25.84 -10.80 -1.73
N ALA A 61 25.29 -9.63 -1.43
CA ALA A 61 24.34 -9.45 -0.35
C ALA A 61 22.91 -9.83 -0.76
N ILE A 62 22.64 -10.25 -2.00
CA ILE A 62 21.32 -10.77 -2.37
C ILE A 62 21.34 -12.28 -2.10
N VAL A 63 20.58 -12.71 -1.09
CA VAL A 63 20.55 -14.12 -0.67
C VAL A 63 19.49 -14.90 -1.42
N ASP A 64 18.34 -14.27 -1.66
CA ASP A 64 17.20 -14.93 -2.29
C ASP A 64 16.30 -13.91 -3.00
N HIS A 65 15.44 -14.40 -3.89
CA HIS A 65 14.41 -13.62 -4.57
C HIS A 65 13.20 -14.51 -4.84
N ARG A 66 12.00 -13.98 -4.61
CA ARG A 66 10.76 -14.72 -4.81
C ARG A 66 9.68 -13.88 -5.49
N PHE A 67 8.68 -14.59 -6.03
CA PHE A 67 7.51 -13.99 -6.64
C PHE A 67 6.29 -14.30 -5.76
N ASP A 68 5.70 -13.26 -5.19
CA ASP A 68 4.50 -13.35 -4.36
C ASP A 68 3.29 -12.86 -5.16
N THR A 69 2.15 -13.56 -5.03
CA THR A 69 0.88 -13.13 -5.62
C THR A 69 -0.12 -12.75 -4.54
N HIS A 70 -0.89 -11.71 -4.81
CA HIS A 70 -1.93 -11.21 -3.93
C HIS A 70 -3.26 -11.14 -4.69
N ALA A 71 -4.22 -11.96 -4.27
CA ALA A 71 -5.57 -11.90 -4.80
C ALA A 71 -6.30 -10.67 -4.22
N GLY A 72 -6.78 -9.78 -5.09
CA GLY A 72 -7.56 -8.62 -4.71
C GLY A 72 -8.86 -8.51 -5.52
N ARG A 73 -9.77 -7.62 -5.08
CA ARG A 73 -11.02 -7.33 -5.82
C ARG A 73 -10.80 -6.83 -7.25
N ALA A 74 -9.63 -6.25 -7.52
CA ALA A 74 -9.24 -5.71 -8.82
C ALA A 74 -8.46 -6.73 -9.69
N GLY A 75 -8.41 -8.00 -9.28
CA GLY A 75 -7.61 -9.06 -9.91
C GLY A 75 -6.41 -9.47 -9.06
N THR A 76 -5.64 -10.42 -9.60
CA THR A 76 -4.38 -10.88 -8.99
C THR A 76 -3.28 -9.86 -9.28
N ARG A 77 -2.53 -9.49 -8.25
CA ARG A 77 -1.35 -8.64 -8.38
C ARG A 77 -0.11 -9.46 -8.04
N GLY A 78 0.96 -9.24 -8.79
CA GLY A 78 2.26 -9.84 -8.51
C GLY A 78 3.18 -8.85 -7.81
N VAL A 79 4.05 -9.37 -6.96
CA VAL A 79 5.11 -8.63 -6.28
C VAL A 79 6.39 -9.44 -6.35
N THR A 80 7.44 -8.84 -6.93
CA THR A 80 8.77 -9.42 -6.92
C THR A 80 9.49 -8.95 -5.66
N VAL A 81 9.95 -9.88 -4.83
CA VAL A 81 10.60 -9.59 -3.55
C VAL A 81 12.06 -10.03 -3.60
N LEU A 82 12.97 -9.11 -3.28
CA LEU A 82 14.39 -9.38 -3.09
C LEU A 82 14.70 -9.50 -1.59
N ILE A 83 15.49 -10.50 -1.21
CA ILE A 83 15.89 -10.72 0.18
C ILE A 83 17.39 -10.47 0.28
N ASP A 84 17.76 -9.44 1.03
CA ASP A 84 19.17 -9.14 1.28
C ASP A 84 19.77 -10.03 2.40
N ALA A 85 21.09 -9.99 2.57
CA ALA A 85 21.83 -10.79 3.55
C ALA A 85 21.53 -10.41 5.00
N SER A 86 20.89 -9.26 5.22
CA SER A 86 20.34 -8.91 6.54
C SER A 86 18.97 -9.56 6.80
N GLY A 87 18.47 -10.36 5.86
CA GLY A 87 17.13 -10.95 5.88
C GLY A 87 16.03 -9.95 5.54
N ARG A 88 16.39 -8.75 5.03
CA ARG A 88 15.40 -7.71 4.75
C ARG A 88 14.82 -7.91 3.36
N GLU A 89 13.50 -7.98 3.33
CA GLU A 89 12.71 -8.06 2.11
C GLU A 89 12.54 -6.66 1.48
N LEU A 90 12.82 -6.55 0.19
CA LEU A 90 12.60 -5.38 -0.65
C LEU A 90 11.60 -5.75 -1.76
N ALA A 91 10.39 -5.23 -1.67
CA ALA A 91 9.39 -5.38 -2.72
C ALA A 91 9.70 -4.43 -3.89
N LEU A 92 9.86 -4.99 -5.09
CA LEU A 92 10.05 -4.28 -6.36
C LEU A 92 8.69 -3.86 -6.93
N GLY A 93 7.97 -3.03 -6.16
CA GLY A 93 6.65 -2.52 -6.52
C GLY A 93 5.57 -3.58 -6.66
N VAL A 94 4.33 -3.13 -6.90
CA VAL A 94 3.16 -4.00 -7.08
C VAL A 94 2.56 -3.70 -8.43
N THR A 95 2.57 -4.69 -9.34
CA THR A 95 2.04 -4.53 -10.70
C THR A 95 0.98 -5.60 -11.00
N ASP A 96 0.46 -5.62 -12.22
CA ASP A 96 -0.31 -6.76 -12.68
C ASP A 96 0.56 -8.03 -12.68
N GLU A 97 -0.05 -9.18 -12.43
CA GLU A 97 0.67 -10.45 -12.28
C GLU A 97 1.58 -10.77 -13.48
N ALA A 98 1.15 -10.48 -14.71
CA ALA A 98 1.91 -10.77 -15.92
C ALA A 98 3.18 -9.90 -16.01
N SER A 99 3.07 -8.59 -15.78
CA SER A 99 4.22 -7.69 -15.77
C SER A 99 5.19 -8.03 -14.64
N ALA A 100 4.68 -8.23 -13.42
CA ALA A 100 5.51 -8.61 -12.27
C ALA A 100 6.23 -9.95 -12.50
N ARG A 101 5.58 -10.89 -13.20
CA ARG A 101 6.19 -12.18 -13.56
C ARG A 101 7.31 -12.01 -14.58
N ALA A 102 7.12 -11.20 -15.61
CA ALA A 102 8.16 -10.89 -16.58
C ALA A 102 9.38 -10.22 -15.92
N ASP A 103 9.15 -9.30 -14.98
CA ASP A 103 10.22 -8.66 -14.20
C ASP A 103 10.96 -9.67 -13.31
N TYR A 104 10.23 -10.58 -12.65
CA TYR A 104 10.81 -11.67 -11.87
C TYR A 104 11.67 -12.59 -12.75
N ASP A 105 11.17 -13.02 -13.91
CA ASP A 105 11.89 -13.93 -14.80
C ASP A 105 13.18 -13.27 -15.34
N ALA A 106 13.13 -11.96 -15.66
CA ALA A 106 14.31 -11.19 -16.07
C ALA A 106 15.35 -11.06 -14.94
N LEU A 107 14.91 -10.76 -13.73
CA LEU A 107 15.78 -10.68 -12.55
C LEU A 107 16.38 -12.06 -12.21
N HIS A 108 15.58 -13.12 -12.27
CA HIS A 108 16.02 -14.48 -12.03
C HIS A 108 17.08 -14.93 -13.03
N ALA A 109 16.86 -14.67 -14.33
CA ALA A 109 17.83 -14.97 -15.38
C ALA A 109 19.16 -14.24 -15.13
N PHE A 110 19.10 -12.95 -14.75
CA PHE A 110 20.28 -12.17 -14.39
C PHE A 110 21.03 -12.75 -13.17
N LEU A 111 20.32 -13.14 -12.11
CA LEU A 111 20.95 -13.75 -10.93
C LEU A 111 21.56 -15.13 -11.22
N GLN A 112 21.03 -15.86 -12.21
CA GLN A 112 21.60 -17.12 -12.70
C GLN A 112 22.84 -16.95 -13.59
N GLY A 113 23.29 -15.72 -13.85
CA GLY A 113 24.45 -15.45 -14.71
C GLY A 113 24.09 -15.08 -16.15
N SER A 114 22.80 -15.02 -16.50
CA SER A 114 22.33 -14.73 -17.86
C SER A 114 22.21 -13.22 -18.08
N GLY A 115 23.15 -12.62 -18.82
CA GLY A 115 23.12 -11.19 -19.19
C GLY A 115 23.85 -10.25 -18.23
N ASP A 116 24.31 -9.10 -18.73
CA ASP A 116 25.23 -8.19 -18.00
C ASP A 116 24.53 -7.21 -17.06
N GLY A 117 23.22 -6.99 -17.24
CA GLY A 117 22.43 -6.11 -16.38
C GLY A 117 20.93 -6.35 -16.53
N VAL A 118 20.18 -5.94 -15.51
CA VAL A 118 18.71 -5.97 -15.49
C VAL A 118 18.19 -4.66 -14.91
N THR A 119 17.11 -4.13 -15.50
CA THR A 119 16.41 -2.95 -14.99
C THR A 119 14.95 -3.33 -14.80
N VAL A 120 14.49 -3.29 -13.55
CA VAL A 120 13.09 -3.48 -13.17
C VAL A 120 12.57 -2.13 -12.70
N ALA A 121 11.61 -1.59 -13.43
CA ALA A 121 11.04 -0.28 -13.14
C ALA A 121 9.53 -0.40 -13.07
N THR A 122 8.95 -0.12 -11.90
CA THR A 122 7.51 0.03 -11.80
C THR A 122 7.17 1.47 -12.17
N GLY A 123 6.64 1.64 -13.38
CA GLY A 123 6.33 2.94 -13.94
C GLY A 123 5.30 3.70 -13.09
N PRO A 124 5.30 5.05 -13.17
CA PRO A 124 4.24 5.84 -12.56
C PRO A 124 2.89 5.36 -13.07
N SER A 125 1.90 5.36 -12.20
CA SER A 125 0.52 5.04 -12.58
C SER A 125 -0.03 6.20 -13.40
N TRP A 126 0.29 6.21 -14.69
CA TRP A 126 -0.07 7.27 -15.64
C TRP A 126 -1.57 7.59 -15.65
N TRP A 127 -2.41 6.60 -15.33
CA TRP A 127 -3.84 6.79 -15.14
C TRP A 127 -4.18 7.67 -13.92
N LEU A 128 -3.42 7.59 -12.81
CA LEU A 128 -3.57 8.49 -11.66
C LEU A 128 -3.17 9.92 -12.03
N LEU A 129 -2.11 10.09 -12.81
CA LEU A 129 -1.70 11.40 -13.31
C LEU A 129 -2.77 11.99 -14.24
N GLY A 130 -3.29 11.19 -15.18
CA GLY A 130 -4.37 11.58 -16.06
C GLY A 130 -5.66 11.94 -15.31
N PHE A 131 -6.03 11.15 -14.29
CA PHE A 131 -7.19 11.41 -13.46
C PHE A 131 -7.01 12.68 -12.60
N ALA A 132 -5.83 12.88 -12.01
CA ALA A 132 -5.53 14.09 -11.25
C ALA A 132 -5.62 15.34 -12.13
N LEU A 133 -5.07 15.30 -13.35
CA LEU A 133 -5.19 16.37 -14.34
C LEU A 133 -6.66 16.63 -14.68
N LEU A 134 -7.46 15.58 -14.87
CA LEU A 134 -8.88 15.68 -15.17
C LEU A 134 -9.64 16.34 -13.99
N CYS A 135 -9.35 15.95 -12.75
CA CYS A 135 -9.90 16.63 -11.57
C CYS A 135 -9.55 18.12 -11.54
N PHE A 136 -8.30 18.47 -11.85
CA PHE A 136 -7.86 19.87 -11.89
C PHE A 136 -8.56 20.68 -12.99
N LEU A 137 -8.70 20.12 -14.20
CA LEU A 137 -9.30 20.80 -15.35
C LEU A 137 -10.82 20.95 -15.21
N PHE A 138 -11.50 19.92 -14.70
CA PHE A 138 -12.97 19.88 -14.64
C PHE A 138 -13.55 20.28 -13.28
N GLY A 139 -12.74 20.33 -12.22
CA GLY A 139 -13.15 20.79 -10.89
C GLY A 139 -13.91 22.12 -10.88
N PRO A 140 -13.43 23.17 -11.58
CA PRO A 140 -14.13 24.45 -11.66
C PRO A 140 -15.53 24.38 -12.30
N TRP A 141 -15.74 23.41 -13.21
CA TRP A 141 -17.02 23.22 -13.89
C TRP A 141 -18.02 22.44 -13.04
N ILE A 142 -17.55 21.49 -12.23
CA ILE A 142 -18.38 20.71 -11.29
C ILE A 142 -18.89 21.62 -10.15
N VAL A 143 -18.10 22.63 -9.76
CA VAL A 143 -18.43 23.59 -8.69
C VAL A 143 -19.20 24.81 -9.23
N ARG A 144 -19.66 24.80 -10.49
CA ARG A 144 -20.52 25.88 -10.99
C ARG A 144 -21.80 25.92 -10.16
N PRO A 145 -22.14 27.08 -9.56
CA PRO A 145 -23.40 27.24 -8.87
C PRO A 145 -24.48 27.01 -9.92
N SER A 146 -25.39 26.07 -9.64
CA SER A 146 -26.65 25.94 -10.36
C SER A 146 -27.22 27.35 -10.50
N GLY A 147 -27.53 27.74 -11.74
CA GLY A 147 -27.62 29.12 -12.21
C GLY A 147 -28.51 30.06 -11.37
N PRO A 148 -28.55 31.36 -11.72
CA PRO A 148 -29.27 32.36 -10.95
C PRO A 148 -30.69 31.84 -10.70
N ALA A 149 -31.04 31.73 -9.42
CA ALA A 149 -32.39 31.39 -9.00
C ALA A 149 -33.32 32.37 -9.74
N ARG A 150 -33.95 31.90 -10.83
CA ARG A 150 -35.03 32.65 -11.47
C ARG A 150 -36.00 32.93 -10.35
N ALA A 151 -36.25 34.21 -10.10
CA ALA A 151 -37.12 34.69 -9.04
C ALA A 151 -38.45 33.92 -9.13
N ALA A 152 -38.57 32.87 -8.34
CA ALA A 152 -39.80 32.15 -8.18
C ALA A 152 -40.69 33.08 -7.36
N ALA A 153 -41.87 33.37 -7.91
CA ALA A 153 -42.95 34.04 -7.20
C ALA A 153 -43.10 33.47 -5.79
N PRO A 154 -43.51 34.29 -4.80
CA PRO A 154 -43.63 33.85 -3.41
C PRO A 154 -44.69 32.75 -3.33
N VAL A 155 -44.26 31.49 -3.32
CA VAL A 155 -45.06 30.35 -2.94
C VAL A 155 -44.57 29.97 -1.55
N ASP A 156 -45.49 30.00 -0.59
CA ASP A 156 -45.31 29.55 0.79
C ASP A 156 -44.88 28.07 0.80
N ALA A 157 -43.59 27.83 0.62
CA ALA A 157 -42.99 26.52 0.69
C ALA A 157 -42.31 26.39 2.05
N GLN A 158 -42.97 25.64 2.94
CA GLN A 158 -42.40 25.09 4.17
C GLN A 158 -40.93 24.69 3.96
N PRO A 159 -39.99 25.12 4.84
CA PRO A 159 -38.60 24.72 4.72
C PRO A 159 -38.46 23.27 5.19
N ARG A 160 -38.68 22.32 4.28
CA ARG A 160 -38.09 20.98 4.46
C ARG A 160 -36.58 21.16 4.38
N ARG A 161 -35.93 21.27 5.55
CA ARG A 161 -34.47 21.17 5.75
C ARG A 161 -34.00 19.77 5.36
N GLY A 162 -34.05 19.44 4.08
CA GLY A 162 -33.23 18.37 3.53
C GLY A 162 -31.81 18.92 3.43
N ALA A 163 -30.85 18.26 4.08
CA ALA A 163 -29.44 18.56 3.86
C ALA A 163 -29.19 18.53 2.35
N SER A 164 -28.85 19.68 1.78
CA SER A 164 -28.65 19.82 0.33
C SER A 164 -27.62 18.79 -0.12
N ALA A 165 -27.93 17.99 -1.14
CA ALA A 165 -27.04 17.00 -1.75
C ALA A 165 -25.54 17.43 -1.86
N PRO A 166 -25.18 18.69 -2.18
CA PRO A 166 -23.78 19.11 -2.22
C PRO A 166 -23.03 19.03 -0.87
N THR A 167 -23.70 19.32 0.26
CA THR A 167 -23.07 19.20 1.58
C THR A 167 -22.79 17.74 1.96
N LEU A 168 -23.66 16.82 1.52
CA LEU A 168 -23.51 15.40 1.79
C LEU A 168 -22.34 14.81 0.98
N ALA A 169 -22.22 15.19 -0.30
CA ALA A 169 -21.10 14.80 -1.15
C ALA A 169 -19.74 15.29 -0.62
N LEU A 170 -19.67 16.51 -0.07
CA LEU A 170 -18.44 17.07 0.47
C LEU A 170 -18.00 16.37 1.76
N VAL A 171 -18.94 16.10 2.67
CA VAL A 171 -18.65 15.35 3.91
C VAL A 171 -18.18 13.93 3.58
N VAL A 172 -18.82 13.27 2.62
CA VAL A 172 -18.40 11.94 2.15
C VAL A 172 -17.01 12.00 1.52
N GLY A 173 -16.72 13.01 0.68
CA GLY A 173 -15.40 13.18 0.06
C GLY A 173 -14.27 13.38 1.08
N VAL A 174 -14.48 14.21 2.10
CA VAL A 174 -13.51 14.42 3.19
C VAL A 174 -13.34 13.16 4.02
N LEU A 175 -14.42 12.45 4.36
CA LEU A 175 -14.36 11.19 5.11
C LEU A 175 -13.59 10.11 4.33
N VAL A 176 -13.81 10.00 3.02
CA VAL A 176 -13.07 9.06 2.16
C VAL A 176 -11.60 9.42 2.11
N LEU A 177 -11.24 10.70 1.98
CA LEU A 177 -9.85 11.16 1.96
C LEU A 177 -9.14 10.91 3.31
N VAL A 178 -9.81 11.19 4.43
CA VAL A 178 -9.29 10.90 5.78
C VAL A 178 -9.16 9.40 6.00
N GLY A 179 -10.13 8.60 5.55
CA GLY A 179 -10.07 7.15 5.62
C GLY A 179 -8.92 6.56 4.80
N LEU A 180 -8.68 7.06 3.59
CA LEU A 180 -7.58 6.63 2.73
C LEU A 180 -6.21 7.00 3.31
N THR A 181 -6.05 8.24 3.77
CA THR A 181 -4.79 8.70 4.37
C THR A 181 -4.48 7.95 5.67
N ALA A 182 -5.47 7.75 6.54
CA ALA A 182 -5.34 6.92 7.73
C ALA A 182 -4.96 5.47 7.38
N SER A 183 -5.63 4.87 6.39
CA SER A 183 -5.35 3.49 5.93
C SER A 183 -3.90 3.34 5.44
N ILE A 184 -3.44 4.25 4.58
CA ILE A 184 -2.06 4.25 4.04
C ILE A 184 -1.03 4.44 5.17
N LEU A 185 -1.29 5.35 6.11
CA LEU A 185 -0.42 5.57 7.26
C LEU A 185 -0.38 4.34 8.19
N THR A 186 -1.52 3.70 8.45
CA THR A 186 -1.57 2.50 9.30
C THR A 186 -0.82 1.33 8.68
N SER A 187 -0.97 1.08 7.38
CA SER A 187 -0.25 -0.01 6.69
C SER A 187 1.27 0.18 6.68
N ARG A 188 1.77 1.43 6.66
CA ARG A 188 3.22 1.70 6.71
C ARG A 188 3.82 1.60 8.11
N THR A 189 3.01 1.53 9.17
CA THR A 189 3.49 1.49 10.56
C THR A 189 3.49 0.09 11.17
N GLN A 190 2.85 -0.87 10.52
CA GLN A 190 2.68 -2.23 11.01
C GLN A 190 3.66 -3.19 10.32
N GLY A 191 3.98 -4.30 10.99
CA GLY A 191 4.57 -5.46 10.35
C GLY A 191 3.54 -6.59 10.34
N SER A 192 3.81 -7.65 9.59
CA SER A 192 2.98 -8.85 9.61
C SER A 192 3.81 -10.05 10.05
N LEU A 193 3.15 -10.99 10.72
CA LEU A 193 3.70 -12.27 11.12
C LEU A 193 2.88 -13.35 10.41
N ALA A 194 3.51 -14.05 9.47
CA ALA A 194 2.95 -15.20 8.78
C ALA A 194 3.36 -16.47 9.54
N LEU A 195 2.37 -17.18 10.07
CA LEU A 195 2.53 -18.38 10.87
C LEU A 195 2.13 -19.60 10.05
N ARG A 196 3.02 -20.57 9.97
CA ARG A 196 2.71 -21.91 9.46
C ARG A 196 2.71 -22.87 10.63
N CYS A 197 1.53 -23.35 11.03
CA CYS A 197 1.42 -24.10 12.28
C CYS A 197 1.34 -25.61 12.00
N THR A 198 2.45 -26.32 12.28
CA THR A 198 2.48 -27.79 12.32
C THR A 198 2.03 -28.29 13.69
N GLN A 199 2.23 -27.48 14.73
CA GLN A 199 1.65 -27.64 16.07
C GLN A 199 0.75 -26.46 16.42
N ARG A 200 -0.12 -26.63 17.44
CA ARG A 200 -0.97 -25.53 17.92
C ARG A 200 -0.08 -24.41 18.47
N CYS A 201 -0.36 -23.18 18.07
CA CYS A 201 0.45 -22.02 18.40
C CYS A 201 -0.46 -20.83 18.77
N ASP A 202 -0.14 -20.10 19.83
CA ASP A 202 -0.90 -18.90 20.26
C ASP A 202 -0.02 -17.64 20.16
N VAL A 203 -0.55 -16.59 19.51
CA VAL A 203 0.14 -15.31 19.29
C VAL A 203 -0.84 -14.15 19.45
N GLY A 204 -0.54 -13.21 20.36
CA GLY A 204 -1.32 -11.98 20.51
C GLY A 204 -2.82 -12.18 20.78
N GLY A 205 -3.21 -13.32 21.37
CA GLY A 205 -4.61 -13.70 21.61
C GLY A 205 -5.28 -14.46 20.47
N GLY A 206 -4.63 -14.62 19.31
CA GLY A 206 -5.04 -15.54 18.25
C GLY A 206 -4.45 -16.94 18.44
N SER A 207 -5.16 -17.97 17.98
CA SER A 207 -4.73 -19.37 18.02
C SER A 207 -4.72 -19.95 16.61
N CYS A 208 -3.59 -20.52 16.18
CA CYS A 208 -3.49 -21.27 14.93
C CYS A 208 -3.49 -22.76 15.22
N MET A 209 -4.22 -23.54 14.41
CA MET A 209 -4.33 -24.98 14.57
C MET A 209 -3.33 -25.71 13.64
N PRO A 210 -2.95 -26.96 13.99
CA PRO A 210 -2.11 -27.78 13.12
C PRO A 210 -2.66 -27.89 11.68
N GLY A 211 -1.81 -27.70 10.69
CA GLY A 211 -2.15 -27.74 9.26
C GLY A 211 -2.74 -26.46 8.69
N SER A 212 -2.76 -25.36 9.46
CA SER A 212 -3.28 -24.06 9.01
C SER A 212 -2.17 -23.00 8.88
N GLU A 213 -2.46 -22.00 8.05
CA GLU A 213 -1.63 -20.82 7.86
C GLU A 213 -2.42 -19.60 8.32
N MET A 214 -1.78 -18.72 9.11
CA MET A 214 -2.40 -17.53 9.67
C MET A 214 -1.46 -16.34 9.51
N VAL A 215 -1.99 -15.22 9.02
CA VAL A 215 -1.24 -13.96 8.91
C VAL A 215 -1.83 -12.96 9.88
N LEU A 216 -1.02 -12.49 10.83
CA LEU A 216 -1.39 -11.48 11.82
C LEU A 216 -0.66 -10.17 11.53
N THR A 217 -1.40 -9.07 11.56
CA THR A 217 -0.80 -7.73 11.49
C THR A 217 -0.52 -7.24 12.91
N LEU A 218 0.76 -7.05 13.24
CA LEU A 218 1.22 -6.72 14.58
C LEU A 218 1.98 -5.38 14.57
N ALA A 219 2.00 -4.70 15.72
CA ALA A 219 2.87 -3.55 15.91
C ALA A 219 4.35 -4.01 15.81
N PRO A 220 5.25 -3.21 15.22
CA PRO A 220 6.67 -3.58 15.16
C PRO A 220 7.27 -3.70 16.56
N GLY A 221 8.06 -4.75 16.79
CA GLY A 221 8.62 -5.11 18.10
C GLY A 221 8.77 -6.62 18.28
N GLU A 222 9.22 -7.06 19.46
CA GLU A 222 9.24 -8.49 19.82
C GLU A 222 7.86 -8.96 20.29
N HIS A 223 7.41 -10.09 19.76
CA HIS A 223 6.17 -10.76 20.15
C HIS A 223 6.46 -12.18 20.62
N GLU A 224 5.73 -12.60 21.66
CA GLU A 224 5.80 -13.97 22.16
C GLU A 224 4.87 -14.88 21.34
N VAL A 225 5.46 -15.94 20.78
CA VAL A 225 4.76 -17.05 20.13
C VAL A 225 4.82 -18.26 21.05
N ARG A 226 3.66 -18.74 21.50
CA ARG A 226 3.56 -19.88 22.41
C ARG A 226 3.22 -21.13 21.62
N VAL A 227 4.15 -22.07 21.50
CA VAL A 227 3.97 -23.32 20.77
C VAL A 227 3.62 -24.43 21.77
N PHE A 228 2.50 -25.11 21.55
CA PHE A 228 2.02 -26.17 22.44
C PHE A 228 2.60 -27.52 22.01
N ASN A 229 3.42 -28.11 22.89
CA ASN A 229 3.89 -29.48 22.72
C ASN A 229 2.75 -30.45 23.07
N PRO A 230 2.33 -31.35 22.16
CA PRO A 230 1.27 -32.32 22.45
C PRO A 230 1.62 -33.29 23.58
N ASP A 231 2.91 -33.53 23.82
CA ASP A 231 3.38 -34.44 24.88
C ASP A 231 3.34 -33.77 26.27
N GLU A 232 3.41 -32.43 26.32
CA GLU A 232 3.40 -31.63 27.55
C GLU A 232 2.49 -30.39 27.39
N PRO A 233 1.17 -30.57 27.31
CA PRO A 233 0.24 -29.49 26.97
C PRO A 233 0.17 -28.36 28.02
N ALA A 234 0.68 -28.60 29.23
CA ALA A 234 0.70 -27.62 30.32
C ALA A 234 1.89 -26.65 30.25
N ALA A 235 2.90 -26.92 29.43
CA ALA A 235 4.14 -26.14 29.36
C ALA A 235 4.43 -25.71 27.90
N PRO A 236 3.80 -24.63 27.40
CA PRO A 236 4.07 -24.14 26.07
C PRO A 236 5.50 -23.59 25.96
N ILE A 237 6.16 -23.87 24.85
CA ILE A 237 7.48 -23.33 24.50
C ILE A 237 7.27 -21.90 24.00
N VAL A 238 7.97 -20.93 24.59
CA VAL A 238 7.83 -19.52 24.25
C VAL A 238 8.97 -19.09 23.34
N HIS A 239 8.65 -18.72 22.11
CA HIS A 239 9.57 -18.11 21.15
C HIS A 239 9.35 -16.61 21.09
N ARG A 240 10.44 -15.83 20.99
CA ARG A 240 10.36 -14.39 20.74
C ARG A 240 10.67 -14.14 19.27
N VAL A 241 9.71 -13.53 18.58
CA VAL A 241 9.83 -13.21 17.16
C VAL A 241 9.80 -11.71 17.00
N ALA A 242 10.82 -11.16 16.35
CA ALA A 242 10.90 -9.74 16.05
C ALA A 242 10.10 -9.43 14.77
N VAL A 243 9.05 -8.65 14.91
CA VAL A 243 8.26 -8.15 13.78
C VAL A 243 8.77 -6.77 13.39
N VAL A 244 9.24 -6.66 12.14
CA VAL A 244 9.81 -5.42 11.61
C VAL A 244 8.76 -4.66 10.80
N ARG A 245 8.80 -3.33 10.88
CA ARG A 245 7.85 -2.45 10.18
C ARG A 245 7.92 -2.68 8.67
N GLY A 246 6.75 -2.92 8.05
CA GLY A 246 6.61 -3.11 6.61
C GLY A 246 7.13 -4.44 6.08
N GLN A 247 7.44 -5.39 6.96
CA GLN A 247 7.92 -6.73 6.58
C GLN A 247 6.96 -7.81 7.03
N VAL A 248 6.95 -8.92 6.28
CA VAL A 248 6.31 -10.17 6.68
C VAL A 248 7.36 -11.05 7.34
N THR A 249 7.25 -11.29 8.64
CA THR A 249 8.10 -12.25 9.34
C THR A 249 7.45 -13.62 9.24
N HIS A 250 8.18 -14.60 8.70
CA HIS A 250 7.70 -15.98 8.62
C HIS A 250 8.16 -16.76 9.83
N PHE A 251 7.25 -17.46 10.50
CA PHE A 251 7.54 -18.32 11.63
C PHE A 251 6.80 -19.64 11.50
N GLU A 252 7.53 -20.75 11.55
CA GLU A 252 6.96 -22.08 11.56
C GLU A 252 6.85 -22.57 13.00
N CYS A 253 5.63 -22.91 13.43
CA CYS A 253 5.40 -23.46 14.76
C CYS A 253 5.66 -24.96 14.74
N ALA A 254 6.94 -25.28 14.61
CA ALA A 254 7.50 -26.61 14.73
C ALA A 254 7.97 -26.88 16.16
N ARG A 255 8.27 -28.15 16.42
CA ARG A 255 8.66 -28.68 17.74
C ARG A 255 10.07 -28.25 18.15
#